data_AF-A0A5V3Y985-F1
#
_entry.id   AF-A0A5V3Y985-F1
#
_cell.length_a   1.000
_cell.length_b   1.000
_cell.length_c   1.000
_cell.angle_alpha   90.00
_cell.angle_beta   90.00
_cell.angle_gamma   90.00
#
_symmetry.space_group_name_H-M   'P 1'
#
loop_
_entity.id
_entity.type
_entity.pdbx_description
1 polymer ?
#
loop_
_entity_poly.entity_id
_entity_poly.type
_entity_poly.pdbx_seq_one_letter_code
_entity_poly.pdbx_strand_id
1 'polypeptide(L)' 'MNKVALITGVTGQDGSYLAEFLLEKGYEVHGIKRRASSFNTERVDHIYQ' A
#
# COMPACT_ATOMS: atom_id res chain seq x y z
N MET A 1 20.28 0.94 -3.09
CA MET A 1 19.22 0.72 -4.09
C MET A 1 18.13 -0.05 -3.38
N ASN A 2 16.95 0.55 -3.20
CA ASN A 2 15.88 -0.08 -2.42
C ASN A 2 15.17 -1.13 -3.28
N LYS A 3 14.76 -2.23 -2.66
CA LYS A 3 13.95 -3.22 -3.36
C LYS A 3 12.56 -2.65 -3.58
N VAL A 4 12.03 -2.83 -4.79
CA VAL A 4 10.71 -2.29 -5.17
C VAL A 4 9.69 -3.42 -5.12
N ALA A 5 8.54 -3.16 -4.50
CA ALA A 5 7.39 -4.08 -4.44
C ALA A 5 6.13 -3.42 -5.02
N LEU A 6 5.42 -4.14 -5.88
CA LEU A 6 4.13 -3.73 -6.41
C LEU A 6 3.02 -4.56 -5.74
N ILE A 7 2.08 -3.90 -5.05
CA ILE A 7 0.97 -4.56 -4.34
C ILE A 7 -0.34 -4.25 -5.04
N THR A 8 -1.00 -5.29 -5.55
CA THR A 8 -2.40 -5.22 -5.99
C THR A 8 -3.33 -5.38 -4.80
N GLY A 9 -4.42 -4.62 -4.73
CA GLY A 9 -5.34 -4.71 -3.60
C GLY A 9 -4.77 -4.09 -2.32
N VAL A 10 -3.87 -3.10 -2.46
CA VAL A 10 -3.18 -2.41 -1.36
C VAL A 10 -4.15 -1.79 -0.33
N THR A 11 -5.35 -1.42 -0.76
CA THR A 11 -6.39 -0.83 0.10
C THR A 11 -7.19 -1.88 0.91
N GLY A 12 -6.98 -3.17 0.64
CA GLY A 12 -7.56 -4.26 1.43
C GLY A 12 -6.84 -4.42 2.76
N GLN A 13 -7.37 -5.29 3.63
CA GLN A 13 -6.74 -5.57 4.93
C GLN A 13 -5.33 -6.13 4.74
N ASP A 14 -5.18 -7.27 4.08
CA ASP A 14 -3.87 -7.91 3.92
C ASP A 14 -2.89 -7.04 3.13
N GLY A 15 -3.40 -6.29 2.15
CA GLY A 15 -2.62 -5.35 1.35
C GLY A 15 -2.01 -4.23 2.19
N SER A 16 -2.78 -3.66 3.13
CA SER A 16 -2.28 -2.59 4.01
C SER A 16 -1.24 -3.12 4.99
N TYR A 17 -1.49 -4.27 5.62
CA TYR A 17 -0.51 -4.90 6.53
C TYR A 17 0.78 -5.28 5.83
N LEU A 18 0.70 -5.81 4.60
CA LEU A 18 1.90 -6.14 3.81
C LEU A 18 2.67 -4.88 3.41
N ALA A 19 1.98 -3.80 3.05
CA ALA A 19 2.61 -2.53 2.71
C ALA A 19 3.42 -1.98 3.89
N GLU A 20 2.82 -1.91 5.08
CA GLU A 20 3.51 -1.48 6.31
C GLU A 20 4.75 -2.33 6.60
N PHE A 21 4.60 -3.65 6.58
CA PHE A 21 5.69 -4.59 6.83
C PHE A 21 6.86 -4.44 5.84
N LEU A 22 6.58 -4.18 4.55
CA LEU A 22 7.62 -4.00 3.55
C LEU A 22 8.30 -2.63 3.66
N LEU A 23 7.53 -1.58 3.98
CA LEU A 23 8.07 -0.25 4.26
C LEU A 23 9.03 -0.28 5.45
N GLU A 24 8.67 -0.96 6.55
CA GLU A 24 9.55 -1.18 7.71
C GLU A 24 10.86 -1.92 7.35
N LYS A 25 10.84 -2.74 6.29
CA LYS A 25 12.02 -3.44 5.76
C LYS A 25 12.84 -2.61 4.76
N GLY A 26 12.48 -1.36 4.53
CA GLY A 26 13.18 -0.47 3.60
C GLY A 26 12.89 -0.74 2.12
N TYR A 27 11.75 -1.37 1.82
CA TYR A 27 11.27 -1.47 0.45
C TYR A 27 10.61 -0.17 0.00
N GLU A 28 10.67 0.11 -1.29
CA GLU A 28 9.80 1.07 -1.95
C GLU A 28 8.54 0.33 -2.40
N VAL A 29 7.36 0.77 -1.94
CA VAL A 29 6.10 0.06 -2.17
C VAL A 29 5.20 0.90 -3.07
N HIS A 30 4.83 0.34 -4.22
CA HIS A 30 3.81 0.91 -5.11
C HIS A 30 2.51 0.13 -4.93
N GLY A 31 1.43 0.83 -4.59
CA GLY A 31 0.11 0.24 -4.43
C GLY A 31 -0.80 0.51 -5.62
N ILE A 32 -1.51 -0.52 -6.11
CA ILE A 32 -2.57 -0.34 -7.11
C ILE A 32 -3.91 -0.14 -6.40
N LYS A 33 -4.48 1.05 -6.57
CA LYS A 33 -5.84 1.42 -6.14
C LYS A 33 -6.81 1.30 -7.32
N ARG A 34 -7.96 0.65 -7.10
CA ARG A 34 -9.08 0.69 -8.06
C ARG A 34 -9.75 2.07 -8.04
N ARG A 35 -10.17 2.56 -9.20
CA ARG A 35 -11.11 3.68 -9.26
C ARG A 35 -12.41 3.27 -8.55
N ALA A 36 -12.85 4.09 -7.61
CA ALA A 36 -14.12 3.95 -6.92
C ALA A 36 -14.75 5.34 -6.76
N SER A 37 -16.09 5.40 -6.70
CA SER A 37 -16.83 6.63 -6.42
C SER A 37 -16.70 7.10 -4.97
N SER A 38 -16.31 6.18 -4.07
CA SER A 38 -16.07 6.44 -2.65
C SER A 38 -14.58 6.37 -2.34
N PHE A 39 -14.17 7.09 -1.30
CA PHE A 39 -12.82 7.01 -0.74
C PHE A 39 -12.70 5.72 0.07
N ASN A 40 -11.81 4.82 -0.35
CA ASN A 40 -11.61 3.50 0.24
C ASN A 40 -10.14 3.32 0.69
N THR A 41 -9.45 4.40 1.03
CA THR A 41 -8.00 4.41 1.30
C THR A 41 -7.65 4.57 2.78
N GLU A 42 -8.64 4.63 3.68
CA GLU A 42 -8.45 4.85 5.12
C GLU A 42 -7.37 3.96 5.76
N ARG A 43 -7.22 2.72 5.28
CA ARG A 43 -6.23 1.75 5.77
C ARG A 43 -4.79 2.03 5.36
N VAL A 44 -4.56 2.89 4.38
CA VAL A 44 -3.23 3.24 3.86
C VAL A 44 -2.97 4.73 3.89
N ASP A 45 -3.94 5.56 4.29
CA ASP A 45 -3.80 7.02 4.27
C ASP A 45 -2.66 7.52 5.19
N HIS A 46 -2.32 6.81 6.26
CA HIS A 46 -1.22 7.16 7.18
C HIS A 46 0.17 6.78 6.67
N ILE A 47 0.25 5.92 5.65
CA ILE A 47 1.51 5.50 4.99
C ILE A 47 1.61 5.97 3.54
N TYR A 48 0.55 6.61 3.03
CA TYR A 48 0.47 7.15 1.68
C TYR A 48 1.01 8.60 1.67
N GLN A 49 1.87 8.90 0.70
CA GLN A 49 2.43 10.24 0.46
C GLN A 49 2.17 10.68 -0.98
#